data_AF-A0A174T8T7-F1
#
_entry.id   AF-A0A174T8T7-F1
#
_cell.length_a   1.000
_cell.length_b   1.000
_cell.length_c   1.000
_cell.angle_alpha   90.00
_cell.angle_beta   90.00
_cell.angle_gamma   90.00
#
_symmetry.space_group_name_H-M   'P 1'
#
loop_
_entity.id
_entity.type
_entity.pdbx_description
1 polymer ?
#
loop_
_entity_poly.entity_id
_entity_poly.type
_entity_poly.pdbx_seq_one_letter_code
_entity_poly.pdbx_strand_id
1 'polypeptide(L)'
;MSIKKLYSNELLASFEYSNIDKDYDFYYVTTSDKYIKGGATFLDIDDIKISALQFESGKSFWAMLPKNAISRAEFVRLLNAKEDGDSLSIKSMTSSSIPEYLLTQLFLNALTSPVDEMISFNNLSGKLLCFRPSWLNKDKENFIWGMQCLEVKIGDDMCVKLVAHRLTSLALKKQMKFEKRKLQDFPQYEFSYNNNTLKRVSNENKDRRENFIIKPVDGERGSITFFDFTDYETFSCTKMGVLYDILNALHDEFGKYIRVKFKQYSIDEVLEYKRASLELYKDIVKKEVLNSGINIVDVVHSETSEDYLQDVADGINKIIPEAKCSVGKRLSKKKLNVRYIHDKSFYSDSEVDPHQESISICCLFLFDTVFAKRKVCQFRHSCFIRRDRCYQCILFVVIFTLTIRRFYIF
;
A
#
# COMPACT_ATOMS: atom_id res chain seq x y z
N MET A 1 21.49 12.24 -27.11
CA MET A 1 20.16 11.80 -26.65
C MET A 1 20.21 11.61 -25.15
N SER A 2 19.42 12.34 -24.37
CA SER A 2 19.29 12.08 -22.93
C SER A 2 18.66 10.70 -22.78
N ILE A 3 19.38 9.74 -22.19
CA ILE A 3 18.79 8.45 -21.79
C ILE A 3 17.65 8.80 -20.84
N LYS A 4 16.41 8.49 -21.25
CA LYS A 4 15.26 8.68 -20.36
C LYS A 4 15.39 7.66 -19.23
N LYS A 5 15.13 8.11 -18.01
CA LYS A 5 15.29 7.31 -16.78
C LYS A 5 13.92 7.15 -16.13
N LEU A 6 13.63 5.96 -15.64
CA LEU A 6 12.44 5.69 -14.84
C LEU A 6 12.86 5.35 -13.41
N TYR A 7 12.21 5.96 -12.43
CA TYR A 7 12.36 5.63 -11.02
C TYR A 7 11.16 4.79 -10.59
N SER A 8 11.41 3.66 -9.93
CA SER A 8 10.36 2.88 -9.28
C SER A 8 10.29 3.21 -7.79
N ASN A 9 9.31 2.63 -7.09
CA ASN A 9 9.23 2.66 -5.63
C ASN A 9 10.15 1.63 -4.96
N GLU A 10 11.00 0.92 -5.71
CA GLU A 10 12.04 0.04 -5.17
C GLU A 10 13.21 0.89 -4.65
N LEU A 11 13.68 0.62 -3.44
CA LEU A 11 14.82 1.29 -2.84
C LEU A 11 16.12 0.50 -3.05
N LEU A 12 17.18 1.23 -3.31
CA LEU A 12 18.56 0.79 -3.14
C LEU A 12 19.05 1.38 -1.83
N ALA A 13 19.29 0.54 -0.83
CA ALA A 13 19.87 0.94 0.44
C ALA A 13 21.38 0.67 0.45
N SER A 14 22.15 1.53 1.10
CA SER A 14 23.58 1.35 1.35
C SER A 14 23.86 1.63 2.82
N PHE A 15 24.58 0.72 3.47
CA PHE A 15 24.79 0.73 4.91
C PHE A 15 26.28 0.84 5.25
N GLU A 16 26.60 1.72 6.20
CA GLU A 16 27.90 1.82 6.83
C GLU A 16 27.90 0.96 8.11
N TYR A 17 27.92 -0.36 7.96
CA TYR A 17 27.74 -1.33 9.07
C TYR A 17 28.68 -1.08 10.26
N SER A 18 29.92 -0.65 10.02
CA SER A 18 30.86 -0.32 11.10
C SER A 18 30.41 0.87 11.95
N ASN A 19 29.81 1.90 11.34
CA ASN A 19 29.23 3.02 12.09
C ASN A 19 27.99 2.57 12.85
N ILE A 20 27.18 1.71 12.23
CA ILE A 20 25.95 1.18 12.83
C ILE A 20 26.27 0.36 14.08
N ASP A 21 27.16 -0.63 13.98
CA ASP A 21 27.50 -1.52 15.10
C ASP A 21 28.28 -0.83 16.22
N LYS A 22 28.91 0.32 15.91
CA LYS A 22 29.55 1.19 16.89
C LYS A 22 28.52 1.93 17.75
N ASP A 23 27.44 2.41 17.14
CA ASP A 23 26.49 3.34 17.78
C ASP A 23 25.19 2.63 18.23
N TYR A 24 24.93 1.40 17.78
CA TYR A 24 23.72 0.63 18.11
C TYR A 24 24.01 -0.83 18.47
N ASP A 25 23.13 -1.39 19.29
CA ASP A 25 23.01 -2.82 19.55
C ASP A 25 21.70 -3.36 18.96
N PHE A 26 21.77 -4.56 18.39
CA PHE A 26 20.62 -5.24 17.82
C PHE A 26 20.33 -6.56 18.55
N TYR A 27 19.04 -6.79 18.80
CA TYR A 27 18.56 -8.04 19.37
C TYR A 27 17.48 -8.65 18.49
N TYR A 28 17.62 -9.93 18.19
CA TYR A 28 16.59 -10.75 17.56
C TYR A 28 15.85 -11.53 18.63
N VAL A 29 14.55 -11.30 18.72
CA VAL A 29 13.66 -11.90 19.72
C VAL A 29 12.69 -12.84 19.02
N THR A 30 12.56 -14.06 19.55
CA THR A 30 11.66 -15.09 19.05
C THR A 30 10.87 -15.70 20.20
N THR A 31 9.70 -16.27 19.94
CA THR A 31 8.94 -17.03 20.94
C THR A 31 8.65 -18.45 20.48
N SER A 32 8.60 -19.39 21.43
CA SER A 32 8.04 -20.74 21.20
C SER A 32 6.52 -20.74 21.08
N ASP A 33 5.85 -19.69 21.57
CA ASP A 33 4.40 -19.57 21.53
C ASP A 33 3.86 -19.33 20.10
N LYS A 34 2.54 -19.26 19.98
CA LYS A 34 1.88 -18.97 18.69
C LYS A 34 2.23 -17.57 18.17
N TYR A 35 2.35 -16.60 19.08
CA TYR A 35 2.73 -15.22 18.80
C TYR A 35 3.20 -14.53 20.08
N ILE A 36 3.92 -13.43 19.94
CA ILE A 36 4.38 -12.57 21.03
C ILE A 36 3.21 -11.66 21.46
N LYS A 37 2.77 -11.77 22.72
CA LYS A 37 1.49 -11.22 23.18
C LYS A 37 1.52 -9.70 23.38
N GLY A 38 2.59 -9.20 23.99
CA GLY A 38 2.86 -7.79 24.24
C GLY A 38 3.08 -7.01 22.96
N GLY A 39 3.59 -7.66 21.90
CA GLY A 39 3.74 -7.04 20.60
C GLY A 39 4.58 -5.76 20.72
N ALA A 40 4.05 -4.62 20.30
CA ALA A 40 4.82 -3.36 20.31
C ALA A 40 4.88 -2.65 21.68
N THR A 41 4.26 -3.18 22.74
CA THR A 41 4.34 -2.59 24.09
C THR A 41 5.75 -2.61 24.67
N PHE A 42 6.68 -3.39 24.10
CA PHE A 42 8.07 -3.34 24.51
C PHE A 42 8.75 -2.00 24.23
N LEU A 43 8.23 -1.19 23.29
CA LEU A 43 8.70 0.18 23.10
C LEU A 43 8.49 1.06 24.34
N ASP A 44 7.56 0.67 25.21
CA ASP A 44 7.15 1.42 26.41
C ASP A 44 7.81 0.85 27.69
N ILE A 45 9.00 0.23 27.58
CA ILE A 45 9.77 -0.20 28.75
C ILE A 45 10.49 1.03 29.31
N ASP A 46 9.97 1.57 30.41
CA ASP A 46 10.43 2.84 31.01
C ASP A 46 11.93 2.85 31.36
N ASP A 47 12.52 1.69 31.66
CA ASP A 47 13.93 1.54 32.05
C ASP A 47 14.91 1.54 30.86
N ILE A 48 14.42 1.50 29.61
CA ILE A 48 15.29 1.40 28.43
C ILE A 48 14.80 2.30 27.30
N LYS A 49 15.73 3.09 26.75
CA LYS A 49 15.50 3.76 25.48
C LYS A 49 15.65 2.78 24.30
N ILE A 50 14.54 2.16 23.89
CA ILE A 50 14.48 1.41 22.63
C ILE A 50 14.32 2.40 21.47
N SER A 51 15.25 2.40 20.51
CA SER A 51 15.19 3.30 19.35
C SER A 51 14.11 2.85 18.37
N ALA A 52 14.07 1.55 18.05
CA ALA A 52 13.05 1.00 17.16
C ALA A 52 12.82 -0.49 17.38
N LEU A 53 11.60 -0.93 17.02
CA LEU A 53 11.26 -2.33 16.86
C LEU A 53 10.73 -2.56 15.45
N GLN A 54 10.97 -3.75 14.90
CA GLN A 54 10.37 -4.19 13.64
C GLN A 54 10.01 -5.67 13.73
N PHE A 55 8.71 -5.98 13.58
CA PHE A 55 8.25 -7.36 13.49
C PHE A 55 8.55 -7.94 12.12
N GLU A 56 9.18 -9.11 12.12
CA GLU A 56 9.31 -9.95 10.93
C GLU A 56 8.09 -10.85 10.78
N SER A 57 7.58 -11.37 11.91
CA SER A 57 6.38 -12.19 11.97
C SER A 57 5.65 -11.99 13.30
N GLY A 58 4.50 -12.65 13.50
CA GLY A 58 3.87 -12.68 14.81
C GLY A 58 4.71 -13.36 15.91
N LYS A 59 5.75 -14.11 15.52
CA LYS A 59 6.63 -14.87 16.44
C LYS A 59 8.01 -14.28 16.62
N SER A 60 8.37 -13.26 15.84
CA SER A 60 9.72 -12.71 15.82
C SER A 60 9.75 -11.21 15.56
N PHE A 61 10.64 -10.51 16.26
CA PHE A 61 10.94 -9.11 16.00
C PHE A 61 12.41 -8.78 16.24
N TRP A 62 12.81 -7.67 15.63
CA TRP A 62 14.12 -7.06 15.81
C TRP A 62 13.99 -5.82 16.68
N ALA A 63 14.92 -5.65 17.61
CA ALA A 63 15.05 -4.47 18.43
C ALA A 63 16.37 -3.76 18.14
N MET A 64 16.30 -2.44 17.97
CA MET A 64 17.43 -1.54 17.82
C MET A 64 17.51 -0.63 19.03
N LEU A 65 18.65 -0.64 19.72
CA LEU A 65 18.90 0.17 20.91
C LEU A 65 20.21 0.95 20.74
N PRO A 66 20.37 2.11 21.38
CA PRO A 66 21.69 2.76 21.45
C PRO A 66 22.73 1.81 22.05
N LYS A 67 23.97 1.93 21.59
CA LYS A 67 25.07 1.08 22.06
C LYS A 67 25.18 1.11 23.58
N ASN A 68 25.30 -0.07 24.20
CA ASN A 68 25.45 -0.26 25.63
C ASN A 68 24.32 0.35 26.47
N ALA A 69 23.15 0.63 25.89
CA ALA A 69 21.99 1.13 26.64
C ALA A 69 21.52 0.12 27.71
N ILE A 70 21.74 -1.17 27.46
CA ILE A 70 21.36 -2.26 28.36
C ILE A 70 22.20 -3.51 28.09
N SER A 71 22.51 -4.27 29.14
CA SER A 71 23.12 -5.60 28.99
C SER A 71 22.12 -6.62 28.44
N ARG A 72 22.58 -7.61 27.69
CA ARG A 72 21.70 -8.70 27.19
C ARG A 72 20.91 -9.37 28.32
N ALA A 73 21.54 -9.62 29.47
CA ALA A 73 20.90 -10.29 30.60
C ALA A 73 19.75 -9.46 31.19
N GLU A 74 19.97 -8.14 31.32
CA GLU A 74 18.95 -7.22 31.78
C GLU A 74 17.80 -7.09 30.76
N PHE A 75 18.14 -7.08 29.47
CA PHE A 75 17.11 -7.00 28.42
C PHE A 75 16.22 -8.25 28.41
N VAL A 76 16.82 -9.42 28.59
CA VAL A 76 16.08 -10.69 28.76
C VAL A 76 15.14 -10.63 29.96
N ARG A 77 15.64 -10.14 31.10
CA ARG A 77 14.84 -10.02 32.33
C ARG A 77 13.61 -9.14 32.12
N LEU A 78 13.78 -7.97 31.51
CA LEU A 78 12.70 -7.01 31.28
C LEU A 78 11.67 -7.52 30.26
N LEU A 79 12.12 -8.19 29.20
CA LEU A 79 11.20 -8.79 28.21
C LEU A 79 10.38 -9.95 28.81
N ASN A 80 11.01 -10.85 29.56
CA ASN A 80 10.30 -11.96 30.20
C ASN A 80 9.26 -11.47 31.22
N ALA A 81 9.56 -10.40 31.95
CA ALA A 81 8.62 -9.77 32.88
C ALA A 81 7.39 -9.15 32.18
N LYS A 82 7.50 -8.77 30.89
CA LYS A 82 6.40 -8.19 30.11
C LYS A 82 5.56 -9.24 29.35
N GLU A 83 6.11 -10.41 29.04
CA GLU A 83 5.41 -11.50 28.32
C GLU A 83 4.78 -12.57 29.24
N ASP A 84 4.91 -12.42 30.57
CA ASP A 84 4.44 -13.38 31.56
C ASP A 84 4.95 -14.81 31.31
N GLY A 85 6.24 -14.97 30.95
CA GLY A 85 6.83 -16.30 30.79
C GLY A 85 8.23 -16.36 30.15
N ASP A 86 8.83 -17.56 30.20
CA ASP A 86 10.16 -17.89 29.65
C ASP A 86 10.12 -18.32 28.18
N SER A 87 9.05 -18.03 27.44
CA SER A 87 8.89 -18.49 26.05
C SER A 87 9.77 -17.72 25.05
N LEU A 88 10.40 -16.62 25.48
CA LEU A 88 11.25 -15.79 24.64
C LEU A 88 12.69 -16.30 24.55
N SER A 89 13.22 -16.29 23.33
CA SER A 89 14.64 -16.47 23.05
C SER A 89 15.21 -15.22 22.40
N ILE A 90 16.30 -14.72 22.98
CA ILE A 90 16.91 -13.43 22.63
C ILE A 90 18.37 -13.62 22.24
N LYS A 91 18.72 -13.17 21.03
CA LYS A 91 20.06 -13.23 20.46
C LYS A 91 20.57 -11.83 20.17
N SER A 92 21.81 -11.53 20.56
CA SER A 92 22.50 -10.32 20.09
C SER A 92 23.02 -10.57 18.68
N MET A 93 22.86 -9.57 17.82
CA MET A 93 23.14 -9.67 16.39
C MET A 93 23.93 -8.45 15.93
N THR A 94 24.72 -8.59 14.87
CA THR A 94 25.35 -7.46 14.18
C THR A 94 24.42 -6.93 13.10
N SER A 95 24.52 -5.65 12.76
CA SER A 95 23.71 -5.01 11.72
C SER A 95 23.82 -5.71 10.35
N SER A 96 25.01 -6.24 10.02
CA SER A 96 25.25 -6.99 8.78
C SER A 96 24.49 -8.32 8.67
N SER A 97 23.96 -8.84 9.78
CA SER A 97 23.17 -10.08 9.81
C SER A 97 21.67 -9.85 9.63
N ILE A 98 21.24 -8.58 9.64
CA ILE A 98 19.84 -8.18 9.51
C ILE A 98 19.50 -8.05 8.02
N PRO A 99 18.41 -8.65 7.53
CA PRO A 99 17.94 -8.42 6.17
C PRO A 99 17.78 -6.92 5.86
N GLU A 100 18.25 -6.48 4.70
CA GLU A 100 18.33 -5.05 4.35
C GLU A 100 17.00 -4.32 4.48
N TYR A 101 15.89 -4.96 4.10
CA TYR A 101 14.56 -4.37 4.24
C TYR A 101 14.16 -4.12 5.71
N LEU A 102 14.53 -5.04 6.61
CA LEU A 102 14.28 -4.90 8.05
C LEU A 102 15.19 -3.85 8.66
N LEU A 103 16.47 -3.81 8.28
CA LEU A 103 17.40 -2.79 8.76
C LEU A 103 16.98 -1.39 8.29
N THR A 104 16.58 -1.26 7.02
CA THR A 104 16.01 -0.01 6.48
C THR A 104 14.77 0.40 7.28
N GLN A 105 13.85 -0.53 7.53
CA GLN A 105 12.64 -0.26 8.30
C GLN A 105 12.93 0.11 9.76
N LEU A 106 13.96 -0.48 10.39
CA LEU A 106 14.37 -0.10 11.74
C LEU A 106 14.84 1.35 11.80
N PHE A 107 15.66 1.80 10.84
CA PHE A 107 16.06 3.21 10.77
C PHE A 107 14.88 4.14 10.52
N LEU A 108 13.96 3.77 9.63
CA LEU A 108 12.72 4.54 9.43
C LEU A 108 11.88 4.60 10.72
N ASN A 109 11.72 3.48 11.42
CA ASN A 109 11.01 3.42 12.69
C ASN A 109 11.75 4.16 13.82
N ALA A 110 13.07 4.35 13.71
CA ALA A 110 13.89 5.07 14.67
C ALA A 110 13.85 6.59 14.48
N LEU A 111 13.26 7.08 13.38
CA LEU A 111 12.96 8.49 13.22
C LEU A 111 12.09 8.95 14.39
N THR A 112 12.68 9.75 15.26
CA THR A 112 11.94 10.43 16.32
C THR A 112 11.65 11.83 15.83
N SER A 113 10.43 12.32 16.02
CA SER A 113 10.16 13.75 15.82
C SER A 113 10.15 14.47 17.18
N PRO A 114 11.28 15.04 17.63
CA PRO A 114 11.28 15.95 18.78
C PRO A 114 11.39 17.43 18.40
N VAL A 115 11.34 17.81 17.12
CA VAL A 115 11.61 19.20 16.69
C VAL A 115 10.54 19.70 15.67
N ASP A 116 9.41 20.13 16.22
CA ASP A 116 8.38 21.03 15.65
C ASP A 116 7.27 20.55 14.66
N GLU A 117 6.14 21.28 14.76
CA GLU A 117 4.76 21.18 14.23
C GLU A 117 4.10 19.78 14.15
N MET A 118 3.54 19.36 15.30
CA MET A 118 2.47 18.36 15.48
C MET A 118 2.61 17.02 14.71
N ILE A 119 2.93 15.95 15.47
CA ILE A 119 2.61 14.56 15.14
C ILE A 119 3.26 14.03 13.84
N SER A 120 4.33 14.63 13.33
CA SER A 120 4.82 14.30 11.98
C SER A 120 5.16 12.81 11.80
N PHE A 121 5.84 12.19 12.77
CA PHE A 121 6.24 10.78 12.76
C PHE A 121 6.12 10.15 14.14
N ASN A 122 5.70 8.88 14.21
CA ASN A 122 5.63 8.16 15.47
C ASN A 122 5.76 6.65 15.31
N ASN A 123 6.67 6.06 16.08
CA ASN A 123 6.82 4.61 16.18
C ASN A 123 5.89 4.05 17.24
N LEU A 124 4.59 4.04 16.93
CA LEU A 124 3.55 3.65 17.88
C LEU A 124 3.19 2.18 17.84
N SER A 125 3.78 1.36 16.98
CA SER A 125 3.39 -0.06 16.87
C SER A 125 4.48 -0.95 16.30
N GLY A 126 5.76 -0.53 16.41
CA GLY A 126 6.81 -1.11 15.59
C GLY A 126 6.60 -0.77 14.11
N LYS A 127 6.03 0.40 13.85
CA LYS A 127 5.65 0.91 12.53
C LYS A 127 5.82 2.42 12.53
N LEU A 128 6.38 2.96 11.46
CA LEU A 128 6.43 4.39 11.22
C LEU A 128 5.04 4.88 10.77
N LEU A 129 4.29 5.46 11.71
CA LEU A 129 3.03 6.13 11.42
C LEU A 129 3.28 7.64 11.33
N CYS A 130 2.84 8.22 10.23
CA CYS A 130 3.00 9.64 9.95
C CYS A 130 1.65 10.32 10.07
N PHE A 131 1.63 11.54 10.58
CA PHE A 131 0.41 12.32 10.71
C PHE A 131 0.64 13.76 10.25
N ARG A 132 -0.48 14.44 9.96
CA ARG A 132 -0.51 15.86 9.64
C ARG A 132 -1.67 16.50 10.39
N PRO A 133 -1.54 17.75 10.89
CA PRO A 133 -2.65 18.47 11.52
C PRO A 133 -3.91 18.54 10.67
N SER A 134 -3.74 18.69 9.34
CA SER A 134 -4.82 18.71 8.34
C SER A 134 -5.62 17.41 8.24
N TRP A 135 -5.11 16.31 8.78
CA TRP A 135 -5.76 15.00 8.76
C TRP A 135 -6.63 14.73 10.00
N LEU A 136 -6.70 15.67 10.95
CA LEU A 136 -7.56 15.57 12.12
C LEU A 136 -9.02 15.83 11.74
N ASN A 137 -9.92 14.99 12.24
CA ASN A 137 -11.35 15.20 12.18
C ASN A 137 -11.85 15.72 13.53
N LYS A 138 -12.33 16.96 13.54
CA LYS A 138 -12.90 17.63 14.70
C LYS A 138 -14.40 17.85 14.51
N ASP A 139 -15.16 17.88 15.59
CA ASP A 139 -16.54 18.37 15.56
C ASP A 139 -16.58 19.90 15.82
N LYS A 140 -17.80 20.45 15.97
CA LYS A 140 -18.01 21.88 16.21
C LYS A 140 -17.47 22.36 17.57
N GLU A 141 -17.28 21.45 18.51
CA GLU A 141 -16.76 21.73 19.86
C GLU A 141 -15.24 21.45 19.95
N ASN A 142 -14.56 21.30 18.81
CA ASN A 142 -13.15 20.94 18.69
C ASN A 142 -12.78 19.56 19.25
N PHE A 143 -13.76 18.69 19.53
CA PHE A 143 -13.48 17.32 19.92
C PHE A 143 -12.94 16.53 18.73
N ILE A 144 -11.72 15.98 18.88
CA ILE A 144 -11.07 15.16 17.86
C ILE A 144 -11.68 13.76 17.91
N TRP A 145 -12.55 13.44 16.96
CA TRP A 145 -13.24 12.15 16.93
C TRP A 145 -12.56 11.13 16.00
N GLY A 146 -11.68 11.59 15.11
CA GLY A 146 -10.92 10.72 14.22
C GLY A 146 -9.74 11.42 13.59
N MET A 147 -8.85 10.65 12.97
CA MET A 147 -7.74 11.17 12.19
C MET A 147 -7.26 10.14 11.16
N GLN A 148 -6.59 10.62 10.12
CA GLN A 148 -5.87 9.75 9.20
C GLN A 148 -4.39 9.66 9.57
N CYS A 149 -3.76 8.56 9.21
CA CYS A 149 -2.31 8.44 9.27
C CYS A 149 -1.77 7.62 8.10
N LEU A 150 -0.48 7.80 7.81
CA LEU A 150 0.22 7.06 6.76
C LEU A 150 1.25 6.13 7.40
N GLU A 151 1.08 4.83 7.21
CA GLU A 151 2.13 3.85 7.49
C GLU A 151 3.09 3.82 6.29
N VAL A 152 4.38 4.03 6.58
CA VAL A 152 5.47 3.84 5.61
C VAL A 152 6.18 2.54 5.90
N LYS A 153 6.09 1.61 4.95
CA LYS A 153 6.60 0.25 5.07
C LYS A 153 7.54 -0.10 3.92
N ILE A 154 8.64 -0.77 4.22
CA ILE A 154 9.52 -1.41 3.26
C ILE A 154 9.13 -2.90 3.16
N GLY A 155 8.88 -3.38 1.95
CA GLY A 155 8.70 -4.81 1.69
C GLY A 155 10.03 -5.56 1.64
N ASP A 156 9.96 -6.88 1.72
CA ASP A 156 11.08 -7.79 1.46
C ASP A 156 11.66 -7.62 0.03
N ASP A 157 10.83 -7.17 -0.90
CA ASP A 157 11.14 -6.70 -2.24
C ASP A 157 11.82 -5.31 -2.30
N MET A 158 12.21 -4.73 -1.15
CA MET A 158 12.72 -3.36 -1.01
C MET A 158 11.79 -2.27 -1.56
N CYS A 159 10.52 -2.58 -1.82
CA CYS A 159 9.56 -1.61 -2.32
C CYS A 159 8.89 -0.83 -1.18
N VAL A 160 8.85 0.50 -1.33
CA VAL A 160 8.12 1.38 -0.42
C VAL A 160 6.62 1.19 -0.61
N LYS A 161 5.90 0.99 0.50
CA LYS A 161 4.46 0.81 0.59
C LYS A 161 3.89 1.89 1.51
N LEU A 162 3.00 2.71 0.96
CA LEU A 162 2.36 3.85 1.64
C LEU A 162 0.88 3.53 1.93
N VAL A 163 0.61 3.08 3.16
CA VAL A 163 -0.71 2.57 3.56
C VAL A 163 -1.43 3.60 4.42
N ALA A 164 -2.57 4.10 3.93
CA ALA A 164 -3.38 5.03 4.69
C ALA A 164 -4.27 4.28 5.69
N HIS A 165 -4.23 4.69 6.95
CA HIS A 165 -5.07 4.17 8.02
C HIS A 165 -5.97 5.26 8.59
N ARG A 166 -6.99 4.83 9.33
CA ARG A 166 -7.90 5.71 10.07
C ARG A 166 -7.87 5.32 11.53
N LEU A 167 -7.54 6.30 12.37
CA LEU A 167 -7.70 6.20 13.82
C LEU A 167 -9.04 6.82 14.19
N THR A 168 -9.78 6.15 15.06
CA THR A 168 -11.10 6.60 15.48
C THR A 168 -11.19 6.56 16.99
N SER A 169 -11.79 7.61 17.57
CA SER A 169 -12.05 7.71 19.00
C SER A 169 -13.04 6.64 19.47
N LEU A 170 -12.86 6.14 20.69
CA LEU A 170 -13.78 5.21 21.35
C LEU A 170 -15.16 5.84 21.60
N ALA A 171 -15.31 7.15 21.50
CA ALA A 171 -16.60 7.84 21.42
C ALA A 171 -17.49 7.27 20.29
N LEU A 172 -16.87 6.79 19.21
CA LEU A 172 -17.56 6.21 18.05
C LEU A 172 -17.54 4.68 18.05
N LYS A 173 -17.21 4.01 19.17
CA LYS A 173 -17.11 2.54 19.24
C LYS A 173 -18.36 1.80 18.76
N LYS A 174 -19.55 2.39 18.95
CA LYS A 174 -20.84 1.83 18.49
C LYS A 174 -20.98 1.83 16.96
N GLN A 175 -20.22 2.65 16.26
CA GLN A 175 -20.22 2.77 14.80
C GLN A 175 -19.15 1.90 14.13
N MET A 176 -18.32 1.21 14.92
CA MET A 176 -17.28 0.32 14.41
C MET A 176 -17.77 -1.13 14.39
N LYS A 177 -17.51 -1.86 13.30
CA LYS A 177 -17.76 -3.30 13.22
C LYS A 177 -16.52 -4.10 13.60
N PHE A 178 -16.65 -4.94 14.63
CA PHE A 178 -15.62 -5.88 15.07
C PHE A 178 -15.97 -7.29 14.60
N GLU A 179 -15.04 -7.93 13.92
CA GLU A 179 -15.18 -9.31 13.44
C GLU A 179 -14.41 -10.26 14.36
N LYS A 180 -13.31 -10.86 13.87
CA LYS A 180 -12.48 -11.81 14.62
C LYS A 180 -11.74 -11.17 15.81
N ARG A 181 -11.28 -9.93 15.66
CA ARG A 181 -10.54 -9.18 16.69
C ARG A 181 -11.50 -8.34 17.52
N LYS A 182 -11.50 -8.52 18.84
CA LYS A 182 -12.38 -7.78 19.76
C LYS A 182 -11.77 -6.41 20.07
N LEU A 183 -12.61 -5.47 20.50
CA LEU A 183 -12.18 -4.10 20.86
C LEU A 183 -11.02 -4.09 21.86
N GLN A 184 -11.08 -4.93 22.89
CA GLN A 184 -10.06 -5.06 23.94
C GLN A 184 -8.67 -5.48 23.42
N ASP A 185 -8.63 -6.11 22.23
CA ASP A 185 -7.40 -6.59 21.61
C ASP A 185 -6.72 -5.49 20.78
N PHE A 186 -7.36 -4.33 20.59
CA PHE A 186 -6.76 -3.19 19.89
C PHE A 186 -5.93 -2.34 20.85
N PRO A 187 -4.66 -2.03 20.51
CA PRO A 187 -3.91 -1.00 21.19
C PRO A 187 -4.66 0.32 21.13
N GLN A 188 -4.68 1.02 22.26
CA GLN A 188 -5.30 2.33 22.40
C GLN A 188 -4.22 3.41 22.46
N TYR A 189 -4.55 4.57 21.90
CA TYR A 189 -3.64 5.71 21.80
C TYR A 189 -4.30 6.98 22.36
N GLU A 190 -3.51 7.81 23.02
CA GLU A 190 -3.90 9.13 23.52
C GLU A 190 -2.86 10.17 23.10
N PHE A 191 -3.25 11.44 23.10
CA PHE A 191 -2.29 12.52 22.90
C PHE A 191 -1.41 12.71 24.14
N SER A 192 -0.11 12.84 23.91
CA SER A 192 0.86 13.28 24.89
C SER A 192 0.72 14.79 25.10
N TYR A 193 0.48 15.20 26.35
CA TYR A 193 0.25 16.59 26.74
C TYR A 193 1.42 17.54 26.41
N ASN A 194 2.64 17.01 26.28
CA ASN A 194 3.85 17.84 26.22
C ASN A 194 4.26 18.23 24.79
N ASN A 195 3.88 17.44 23.79
CA ASN A 195 4.35 17.58 22.41
C ASN A 195 3.27 17.27 21.37
N ASN A 196 2.03 17.11 21.80
CA ASN A 196 0.89 16.73 20.96
C ASN A 196 1.11 15.44 20.16
N THR A 197 2.12 14.62 20.43
CA THR A 197 2.30 13.35 19.73
C THR A 197 1.34 12.31 20.28
N LEU A 198 0.94 11.34 19.47
CA LEU A 198 0.24 10.18 20.00
C LEU A 198 1.21 9.34 20.85
N LYS A 199 0.69 8.66 21.86
CA LYS A 199 1.39 7.65 22.64
C LYS A 199 0.44 6.50 22.94
N ARG A 200 0.97 5.32 23.28
CA ARG A 200 0.15 4.24 23.81
C ARG A 200 -0.47 4.63 25.15
N VAL A 201 -1.70 4.19 25.35
CA VAL A 201 -2.45 4.39 26.60
C VAL A 201 -1.93 3.44 27.66
N SER A 202 -1.66 3.96 28.87
CA SER A 202 -1.35 3.14 30.05
C SER A 202 -2.58 2.37 30.53
N ASN A 203 -2.38 1.29 31.28
CA ASN A 203 -3.49 0.47 31.77
C ASN A 203 -4.51 1.27 32.61
N GLU A 204 -4.07 2.29 33.35
CA GLU A 204 -4.93 3.17 34.16
C GLU A 204 -5.87 4.05 33.33
N ASN A 205 -5.47 4.38 32.09
CA ASN A 205 -6.19 5.29 31.20
C ASN A 205 -6.97 4.54 30.11
N LYS A 206 -7.00 3.20 30.17
CA LYS A 206 -7.64 2.36 29.17
C LYS A 206 -9.15 2.60 29.10
N ASP A 207 -9.71 2.42 27.91
CA ASP A 207 -11.16 2.50 27.62
C ASP A 207 -11.82 3.87 27.85
N ARG A 208 -11.03 4.93 28.02
CA ARG A 208 -11.51 6.31 28.02
C ARG A 208 -12.14 6.66 26.67
N ARG A 209 -13.18 7.49 26.72
CA ARG A 209 -13.97 7.86 25.55
C ARG A 209 -13.10 8.52 24.46
N GLU A 210 -12.10 9.26 24.88
CA GLU A 210 -11.19 10.06 24.05
C GLU A 210 -10.11 9.20 23.37
N ASN A 211 -9.86 7.98 23.84
CA ASN A 211 -8.81 7.12 23.31
C ASN A 211 -9.08 6.75 21.85
N PHE A 212 -8.01 6.58 21.07
CA PHE A 212 -8.08 6.20 19.67
C PHE A 212 -7.66 4.75 19.46
N ILE A 213 -8.25 4.10 18.46
CA ILE A 213 -7.77 2.81 17.92
C ILE A 213 -7.63 2.91 16.40
N ILE A 214 -6.71 2.14 15.82
CA ILE A 214 -6.58 2.00 14.36
C ILE A 214 -7.71 1.09 13.84
N LYS A 215 -8.91 1.66 13.75
CA LYS A 215 -10.12 1.01 13.25
C LYS A 215 -11.06 2.09 12.72
N PRO A 216 -11.42 2.09 11.42
CA PRO A 216 -12.43 3.00 10.92
C PRO A 216 -13.83 2.63 11.45
N VAL A 217 -14.73 3.61 11.46
CA VAL A 217 -16.18 3.33 11.51
C VAL A 217 -16.60 2.51 10.28
N ASP A 218 -17.72 1.81 10.39
CA ASP A 218 -18.18 0.92 9.33
C ASP A 218 -18.39 1.65 7.99
N GLY A 219 -17.94 1.03 6.90
CA GLY A 219 -17.99 1.61 5.56
C GLY A 219 -16.98 2.73 5.27
N GLU A 220 -16.18 3.17 6.26
CA GLU A 220 -15.10 4.14 6.03
C GLU A 220 -13.73 3.47 5.86
N ARG A 221 -12.84 4.14 5.14
CA ARG A 221 -11.44 3.74 4.96
C ARG A 221 -10.53 4.96 5.08
N GLY A 222 -9.30 4.75 5.53
CA GLY A 222 -8.26 5.78 5.43
C GLY A 222 -7.98 6.10 3.97
N SER A 223 -7.93 7.38 3.62
CA SER A 223 -7.70 7.84 2.25
C SER A 223 -6.92 9.15 2.27
N ILE A 224 -5.63 9.05 2.01
CA ILE A 224 -4.72 10.18 1.82
C ILE A 224 -4.44 10.31 0.32
N THR A 225 -4.59 11.52 -0.21
CA THR A 225 -4.29 11.86 -1.61
C THR A 225 -2.87 11.41 -1.97
N PHE A 226 -2.72 10.73 -3.11
CA PHE A 226 -1.41 10.22 -3.51
C PHE A 226 -0.44 11.37 -3.83
N PHE A 227 -0.91 12.37 -4.58
CA PHE A 227 -0.10 13.45 -5.10
C PHE A 227 -0.96 14.67 -5.44
N ASP A 228 -0.45 15.87 -5.15
CA ASP A 228 -1.07 17.16 -5.43
C ASP A 228 0.02 18.24 -5.45
N PHE A 229 0.00 19.11 -6.46
CA PHE A 229 1.00 20.17 -6.67
C PHE A 229 0.39 21.58 -6.62
N THR A 230 -0.79 21.74 -6.03
CA THR A 230 -1.46 23.04 -5.91
C THR A 230 -0.56 24.05 -5.20
N ASP A 231 0.02 23.67 -4.06
CA ASP A 231 1.01 24.42 -3.29
C ASP A 231 1.79 23.45 -2.37
N TYR A 232 2.82 23.97 -1.67
CA TYR A 232 3.67 23.16 -0.81
C TYR A 232 2.91 22.59 0.41
N GLU A 233 1.99 23.34 1.00
CA GLU A 233 1.21 22.88 2.16
C GLU A 233 0.31 21.70 1.77
N THR A 234 -0.33 21.79 0.61
CA THR A 234 -1.15 20.73 0.03
C THR A 234 -0.29 19.52 -0.34
N PHE A 235 0.85 19.75 -1.01
CA PHE A 235 1.80 18.69 -1.36
C PHE A 235 2.30 17.92 -0.14
N SER A 236 2.71 18.63 0.94
CA SER A 236 3.22 18.02 2.18
C SER A 236 2.18 17.16 2.92
N CYS A 237 0.89 17.34 2.59
CA CYS A 237 -0.23 16.55 3.08
C CYS A 237 -0.61 15.35 2.18
N THR A 238 0.15 15.10 1.11
CA THR A 238 -0.01 13.93 0.23
C THR A 238 0.89 12.78 0.64
N LYS A 239 0.64 11.58 0.11
CA LYS A 239 1.52 10.42 0.34
C LYS A 239 2.95 10.68 -0.11
N MET A 240 3.15 11.35 -1.25
CA MET A 240 4.49 11.64 -1.75
C MET A 240 5.18 12.79 -0.99
N GLY A 241 4.44 13.80 -0.54
CA GLY A 241 5.00 14.83 0.32
C GLY A 241 5.52 14.26 1.63
N VAL A 242 4.73 13.37 2.25
CA VAL A 242 5.14 12.65 3.46
C VAL A 242 6.37 11.77 3.19
N LEU A 243 6.42 11.06 2.06
CA LEU A 243 7.58 10.26 1.68
C LEU A 243 8.83 11.14 1.46
N TYR A 244 8.67 12.31 0.83
CA TYR A 244 9.74 13.28 0.65
C TYR A 244 10.31 13.73 2.00
N ASP A 245 9.44 14.12 2.93
CA ASP A 245 9.85 14.56 4.27
C ASP A 245 10.57 13.45 5.05
N ILE A 246 10.09 12.21 4.97
CA ILE A 246 10.70 11.05 5.65
C ILE A 246 12.09 10.74 5.10
N LEU A 247 12.27 10.77 3.79
CA LEU A 247 13.56 10.45 3.19
C LEU A 247 14.60 11.55 3.49
N ASN A 248 14.16 12.80 3.58
CA ASN A 248 15.02 13.90 4.04
C ASN A 248 15.37 13.73 5.53
N ALA A 249 14.39 13.46 6.40
CA ALA A 249 14.65 13.21 7.82
C ALA A 249 15.60 12.02 8.04
N LEU A 250 15.41 10.92 7.29
CA LEU A 250 16.33 9.77 7.30
C LEU A 250 17.74 10.16 6.89
N HIS A 251 17.88 11.01 5.88
CA HIS A 251 19.18 11.50 5.44
C HIS A 251 19.84 12.38 6.51
N ASP A 252 19.09 13.31 7.08
CA ASP A 252 19.60 14.29 8.03
C ASP A 252 19.98 13.63 9.36
N GLU A 253 19.16 12.72 9.88
CA GLU A 253 19.40 12.06 11.17
C GLU A 253 20.35 10.85 11.05
N PHE A 254 20.24 10.08 9.98
CA PHE A 254 20.90 8.78 9.85
C PHE A 254 21.83 8.65 8.64
N GLY A 255 22.13 9.74 7.92
CA GLY A 255 22.95 9.72 6.70
C GLY A 255 24.39 9.20 6.86
N LYS A 256 24.91 9.16 8.10
CA LYS A 256 26.20 8.50 8.42
C LYS A 256 26.12 6.97 8.51
N TYR A 257 24.93 6.42 8.56
CA TYR A 257 24.65 4.99 8.72
C TYR A 257 24.00 4.38 7.49
N ILE A 258 23.01 5.07 6.91
CA ILE A 258 22.20 4.56 5.81
C ILE A 258 22.02 5.65 4.75
N ARG A 259 22.10 5.25 3.49
CA ARG A 259 21.66 6.07 2.35
C ARG A 259 20.68 5.27 1.52
N VAL A 260 19.60 5.90 1.10
CA VAL A 260 18.58 5.27 0.26
C VAL A 260 18.39 6.06 -1.02
N LYS A 261 18.16 5.36 -2.13
CA LYS A 261 17.83 5.95 -3.43
C LYS A 261 16.75 5.11 -4.11
N PHE A 262 15.91 5.75 -4.90
CA PHE A 262 15.00 5.00 -5.77
C PHE A 262 15.78 4.32 -6.90
N LYS A 263 15.45 3.06 -7.16
CA LYS A 263 16.06 2.30 -8.24
C LYS A 263 15.70 2.93 -9.58
N GLN A 264 16.74 3.11 -10.38
CA GLN A 264 16.66 3.74 -11.68
C GLN A 264 16.74 2.66 -12.77
N TYR A 265 15.83 2.70 -13.72
CA TYR A 265 15.83 1.84 -14.90
C TYR A 265 16.19 2.67 -16.13
N SER A 266 17.02 2.10 -17.01
CA SER A 266 17.22 2.65 -18.35
C SER A 266 15.96 2.42 -19.16
N ILE A 267 15.54 3.45 -19.91
CA ILE A 267 14.51 3.28 -20.93
C ILE A 267 15.26 3.01 -22.24
N ASP A 268 15.25 1.75 -22.64
CA ASP A 268 15.99 1.28 -23.82
C ASP A 268 15.31 1.73 -25.12
N GLU A 269 13.98 1.81 -25.13
CA GLU A 269 13.18 2.29 -26.25
C GLU A 269 12.01 3.15 -25.75
N VAL A 270 11.81 4.30 -26.40
CA VAL A 270 10.64 5.15 -26.18
C VAL A 270 9.74 4.99 -27.39
N LEU A 271 8.62 4.30 -27.23
CA LEU A 271 7.60 4.19 -28.26
C LEU A 271 6.78 5.49 -28.29
N GLU A 272 7.21 6.47 -29.08
CA GLU A 272 6.43 7.68 -29.35
C GLU A 272 5.29 7.37 -30.33
N TYR A 273 4.05 7.57 -29.88
CA TYR A 273 2.88 7.48 -30.75
C TYR A 273 2.22 8.86 -30.88
N LYS A 274 2.12 9.36 -32.10
CA LYS A 274 1.34 10.58 -32.40
C LYS A 274 -0.13 10.21 -32.52
N ARG A 275 -1.03 11.03 -31.98
CA ARG A 275 -2.48 10.85 -32.08
C ARG A 275 -2.96 10.61 -33.52
N ALA A 276 -2.39 11.33 -34.48
CA ALA A 276 -2.68 11.15 -35.91
C ALA A 276 -2.33 9.74 -36.43
N SER A 277 -1.25 9.14 -35.92
CA SER A 277 -0.85 7.78 -36.28
C SER A 277 -1.85 6.74 -35.76
N LEU A 278 -2.49 6.99 -34.61
CA LEU A 278 -3.52 6.11 -34.05
C LEU A 278 -4.87 6.20 -34.80
N GLU A 279 -5.22 7.39 -35.29
CA GLU A 279 -6.40 7.58 -36.13
C GLU A 279 -6.33 6.74 -37.43
N LEU A 280 -5.15 6.66 -38.05
CA LEU A 280 -4.93 5.86 -39.29
C LEU A 280 -5.23 4.37 -39.11
N TYR A 281 -5.10 3.85 -37.90
CA TYR A 281 -5.35 2.45 -37.65
C TYR A 281 -6.80 2.15 -37.23
N LYS A 282 -7.61 3.16 -36.87
CA LYS A 282 -9.01 2.93 -36.48
C LYS A 282 -9.79 2.20 -37.57
N ASP A 283 -9.57 2.58 -38.83
CA ASP A 283 -10.24 1.94 -39.97
C ASP A 283 -9.80 0.49 -40.16
N ILE A 284 -8.52 0.22 -39.91
CA ILE A 284 -7.94 -1.12 -39.99
C ILE A 284 -8.55 -2.03 -38.92
N VAL A 285 -8.63 -1.54 -37.67
CA VAL A 285 -9.27 -2.25 -36.57
C VAL A 285 -10.76 -2.44 -36.80
N LYS A 286 -11.44 -1.39 -37.26
CA LYS A 286 -12.86 -1.45 -37.59
C LYS A 286 -13.10 -2.55 -38.63
N LYS A 287 -12.30 -2.59 -39.69
CA LYS A 287 -12.37 -3.61 -40.74
C LYS A 287 -12.13 -5.01 -40.19
N GLU A 288 -11.14 -5.19 -39.32
CA GLU A 288 -10.85 -6.49 -38.71
C GLU A 288 -11.99 -6.96 -37.79
N VAL A 289 -12.56 -6.06 -36.99
CA VAL A 289 -13.71 -6.35 -36.13
C VAL A 289 -14.96 -6.69 -36.95
N LEU A 290 -15.19 -5.99 -38.07
CA LEU A 290 -16.30 -6.28 -38.98
C LEU A 290 -16.13 -7.63 -39.68
N ASN A 291 -14.91 -7.98 -40.09
CA ASN A 291 -14.59 -9.25 -40.75
C ASN A 291 -14.69 -10.44 -39.79
N SER A 292 -14.02 -10.34 -38.64
CA SER A 292 -13.82 -11.46 -37.71
C SER A 292 -14.93 -11.53 -36.65
N GLY A 293 -15.54 -10.41 -36.27
CA GLY A 293 -16.47 -10.32 -35.15
C GLY A 293 -15.80 -10.50 -33.79
N ILE A 294 -16.54 -10.21 -32.72
CA ILE A 294 -16.06 -10.32 -31.34
C ILE A 294 -16.91 -11.33 -30.58
N ASN A 295 -16.26 -12.17 -29.77
CA ASN A 295 -16.87 -13.13 -28.87
C ASN A 295 -16.42 -12.81 -27.44
N ILE A 296 -17.33 -12.26 -26.64
CA ILE A 296 -17.12 -11.99 -25.23
C ILE A 296 -17.41 -13.29 -24.47
N VAL A 297 -16.40 -13.84 -23.82
CA VAL A 297 -16.47 -15.12 -23.12
C VAL A 297 -16.62 -14.87 -21.63
N ASP A 298 -17.81 -15.14 -21.10
CA ASP A 298 -18.04 -15.17 -19.67
C ASP A 298 -17.43 -16.43 -19.09
N VAL A 299 -16.36 -16.31 -18.30
CA VAL A 299 -15.75 -17.42 -17.53
C VAL A 299 -16.16 -17.34 -16.05
N VAL A 300 -16.72 -16.20 -15.62
CA VAL A 300 -17.15 -15.95 -14.25
C VAL A 300 -18.47 -16.65 -13.94
N HIS A 301 -19.38 -16.73 -14.92
CA HIS A 301 -20.65 -17.44 -14.84
C HIS A 301 -21.51 -17.05 -13.62
N SER A 302 -21.50 -15.77 -13.26
CA SER A 302 -22.32 -15.22 -12.18
C SER A 302 -23.68 -14.76 -12.69
N GLU A 303 -24.64 -14.62 -11.78
CA GLU A 303 -25.98 -14.12 -12.11
C GLU A 303 -25.97 -12.71 -12.71
N THR A 304 -24.92 -11.92 -12.46
CA THR A 304 -24.80 -10.52 -12.94
C THR A 304 -23.81 -10.33 -14.08
N SER A 305 -23.02 -11.36 -14.44
CA SER A 305 -21.99 -11.21 -15.47
C SER A 305 -22.57 -11.21 -16.88
N GLU A 306 -23.65 -11.93 -17.13
CA GLU A 306 -24.28 -11.99 -18.45
C GLU A 306 -24.82 -10.61 -18.89
N ASP A 307 -25.60 -9.95 -18.02
CA ASP A 307 -26.16 -8.62 -18.28
C ASP A 307 -25.05 -7.58 -18.51
N TYR A 308 -24.02 -7.58 -17.65
CA TYR A 308 -22.88 -6.68 -17.80
C TYR A 308 -22.13 -6.88 -19.12
N LEU A 309 -21.91 -8.14 -19.52
CA LEU A 309 -21.19 -8.43 -20.77
C LEU A 309 -22.04 -8.14 -22.00
N GLN A 310 -23.36 -8.19 -21.87
CA GLN A 310 -24.28 -7.73 -22.90
C GLN A 310 -24.22 -6.21 -23.08
N ASP A 311 -24.16 -5.45 -21.99
CA ASP A 311 -23.93 -4.00 -22.06
C ASP A 311 -22.60 -3.64 -22.75
N VAL A 312 -21.55 -4.42 -22.49
CA VAL A 312 -20.25 -4.26 -23.17
C VAL A 312 -20.38 -4.54 -24.67
N ALA A 313 -21.09 -5.61 -25.06
CA ALA A 313 -21.34 -5.92 -26.47
C ALA A 313 -22.09 -4.79 -27.18
N ASP A 314 -23.11 -4.23 -26.53
CA ASP A 314 -23.90 -3.12 -27.05
C ASP A 314 -23.09 -1.83 -27.15
N GLY A 315 -22.21 -1.59 -26.18
CA GLY A 315 -21.21 -0.52 -26.23
C GLY A 315 -20.35 -0.63 -27.48
N ILE A 316 -19.75 -1.80 -27.72
CA ILE A 316 -18.92 -2.04 -28.92
C ILE A 316 -19.72 -1.78 -30.21
N ASN A 317 -20.97 -2.24 -30.30
CA ASN A 317 -21.82 -2.05 -31.47
C ASN A 317 -22.18 -0.59 -31.73
N LYS A 318 -22.32 0.25 -30.69
CA LYS A 318 -22.53 1.71 -30.86
C LYS A 318 -21.32 2.40 -31.49
N ILE A 319 -20.14 1.83 -31.35
CA ILE A 319 -18.86 2.44 -31.75
C ILE A 319 -18.44 1.92 -33.12
N ILE A 320 -18.60 0.63 -33.33
CA ILE A 320 -18.42 -0.05 -34.61
C ILE A 320 -19.78 -0.61 -35.00
N PRO A 321 -20.64 0.19 -35.66
CA PRO A 321 -21.89 -0.29 -36.21
C PRO A 321 -21.63 -1.52 -37.08
N GLU A 322 -22.50 -2.52 -36.99
CA GLU A 322 -22.43 -3.79 -37.73
C GLU A 322 -21.36 -4.80 -37.23
N ALA A 323 -20.66 -4.51 -36.13
CA ALA A 323 -19.81 -5.51 -35.49
C ALA A 323 -20.62 -6.74 -35.06
N LYS A 324 -20.14 -7.94 -35.41
CA LYS A 324 -20.77 -9.21 -35.03
C LYS A 324 -20.36 -9.63 -33.61
N CYS A 325 -20.83 -8.90 -32.61
CA CYS A 325 -20.59 -9.21 -31.20
C CYS A 325 -21.47 -10.36 -30.71
N SER A 326 -20.92 -11.25 -29.88
CA SER A 326 -21.67 -12.28 -29.16
C SER A 326 -21.13 -12.45 -27.75
N VAL A 327 -22.02 -12.70 -26.79
CA VAL A 327 -21.67 -13.13 -25.44
C VAL A 327 -21.88 -14.64 -25.35
N GLY A 328 -20.95 -15.36 -24.74
CA GLY A 328 -21.08 -16.80 -24.57
C GLY A 328 -20.11 -17.39 -23.56
N LYS A 329 -20.22 -18.70 -23.31
CA LYS A 329 -19.42 -19.41 -22.30
C LYS A 329 -18.18 -20.10 -22.88
N ARG A 330 -18.00 -20.06 -24.20
CA ARG A 330 -16.95 -20.81 -24.92
C ARG A 330 -16.19 -19.92 -25.88
N LEU A 331 -14.92 -20.26 -26.09
CA LEU A 331 -14.08 -19.64 -27.10
C LEU A 331 -14.60 -19.93 -28.51
N SER A 332 -14.64 -18.90 -29.34
CA SER A 332 -14.90 -19.01 -30.76
C SER A 332 -13.61 -19.25 -31.52
N LYS A 333 -13.62 -20.20 -32.47
CA LYS A 333 -12.50 -20.42 -33.40
C LYS A 333 -12.47 -19.41 -34.55
N LYS A 334 -13.57 -18.68 -34.76
CA LYS A 334 -13.78 -17.79 -35.93
C LYS A 334 -13.83 -16.31 -35.58
N LYS A 335 -13.94 -15.96 -34.30
CA LYS A 335 -14.07 -14.59 -33.80
C LYS A 335 -12.90 -14.22 -32.88
N LEU A 336 -12.69 -12.93 -32.70
CA LEU A 336 -11.79 -12.40 -31.67
C LEU A 336 -12.40 -12.65 -30.29
N ASN A 337 -11.68 -13.35 -29.41
CA ASN A 337 -12.20 -13.68 -28.09
C ASN A 337 -11.75 -12.65 -27.04
N VAL A 338 -12.70 -12.21 -26.22
CA VAL A 338 -12.52 -11.29 -25.10
C VAL A 338 -12.98 -12.03 -23.85
N ARG A 339 -12.07 -12.50 -23.00
CA ARG A 339 -12.44 -13.30 -21.81
C ARG A 339 -12.70 -12.40 -20.61
N TYR A 340 -13.81 -12.62 -19.92
CA TYR A 340 -14.13 -12.06 -18.61
C TYR A 340 -13.85 -13.13 -17.55
N ILE A 341 -12.86 -12.90 -16.69
CA ILE A 341 -12.37 -13.87 -15.70
C ILE A 341 -12.32 -13.26 -14.29
N HIS A 342 -12.10 -14.09 -13.28
CA HIS A 342 -11.91 -13.62 -11.91
C HIS A 342 -10.52 -12.98 -11.69
N ASP A 343 -10.39 -12.24 -10.60
CA ASP A 343 -9.09 -11.74 -10.12
C ASP A 343 -8.12 -12.89 -9.82
N LYS A 344 -6.82 -12.61 -9.92
CA LYS A 344 -5.74 -13.61 -9.73
C LYS A 344 -5.88 -14.41 -8.43
N SER A 345 -6.35 -13.78 -7.35
CA SER A 345 -6.54 -14.43 -6.05
C SER A 345 -7.60 -15.54 -6.06
N PHE A 346 -8.54 -15.53 -7.00
CA PHE A 346 -9.51 -16.61 -7.15
C PHE A 346 -8.85 -17.93 -7.61
N TYR A 347 -7.74 -17.85 -8.33
CA TYR A 347 -7.05 -19.00 -8.90
C TYR A 347 -5.84 -19.46 -8.07
N SER A 348 -5.62 -18.93 -6.86
CA SER A 348 -4.42 -19.22 -6.06
C SER A 348 -4.24 -20.70 -5.73
N ASP A 349 -5.36 -21.44 -5.61
CA ASP A 349 -5.40 -22.86 -5.28
C ASP A 349 -5.82 -23.73 -6.49
N SER A 350 -5.90 -23.14 -7.69
CA SER A 350 -6.28 -23.81 -8.93
C SER A 350 -5.03 -24.28 -9.69
N GLU A 351 -5.05 -25.51 -10.22
CA GLU A 351 -4.00 -25.99 -11.13
C GLU A 351 -3.98 -25.22 -12.47
N VAL A 352 -5.10 -24.58 -12.82
CA VAL A 352 -5.24 -23.76 -14.02
C VAL A 352 -5.47 -22.31 -13.61
N ASP A 353 -4.46 -21.47 -13.84
CA ASP A 353 -4.53 -20.02 -13.66
C ASP A 353 -4.59 -19.36 -15.06
N PRO A 354 -5.73 -18.80 -15.49
CA PRO A 354 -5.83 -18.09 -16.76
C PRO A 354 -4.89 -16.87 -16.87
N HIS A 355 -4.35 -16.37 -15.74
CA HIS A 355 -3.32 -15.33 -15.70
C HIS A 355 -1.92 -15.86 -16.04
N GLN A 356 -1.71 -17.19 -16.05
CA GLN A 356 -0.43 -17.85 -16.32
C GLN A 356 -0.43 -18.72 -17.59
N GLU A 357 -1.57 -18.88 -18.27
CA GLU A 357 -1.61 -19.57 -19.57
C GLU A 357 -0.65 -18.88 -20.56
N SER A 358 0.35 -19.63 -21.06
CA SER A 358 1.37 -19.16 -22.03
C SER A 358 0.82 -18.92 -23.44
N ILE A 359 -0.51 -18.94 -23.59
CA ILE A 359 -1.18 -18.55 -24.81
C ILE A 359 -0.98 -17.04 -24.94
N SER A 360 -0.51 -16.60 -26.09
CA SER A 360 -0.28 -15.20 -26.44
C SER A 360 -1.49 -14.32 -26.07
N ILE A 361 -1.49 -13.76 -24.87
CA ILE A 361 -2.63 -13.09 -24.24
C ILE A 361 -2.19 -11.68 -23.83
N CYS A 362 -3.00 -10.68 -24.17
CA CYS A 362 -2.85 -9.29 -23.77
C CYS A 362 -3.86 -8.98 -22.65
N CYS A 363 -3.37 -8.54 -21.49
CA CYS A 363 -4.20 -8.10 -20.35
C CYS A 363 -4.77 -6.70 -20.61
N LEU A 364 -6.09 -6.54 -20.44
CA LEU A 364 -6.81 -5.28 -20.35
C LEU A 364 -7.26 -5.07 -18.90
N PHE A 365 -6.90 -3.93 -18.33
CA PHE A 365 -7.60 -3.36 -17.18
C PHE A 365 -8.58 -2.30 -17.72
N LEU A 366 -9.88 -2.56 -17.62
CA LEU A 366 -10.90 -1.57 -17.92
C LEU A 366 -11.07 -0.65 -16.70
N PHE A 367 -10.65 0.60 -16.82
CA PHE A 367 -10.98 1.65 -15.87
C PHE A 367 -12.14 2.45 -16.44
N ASP A 368 -13.36 2.19 -15.99
CA ASP A 368 -14.49 3.06 -16.30
C ASP A 368 -14.69 4.07 -15.16
N THR A 369 -14.74 5.35 -15.53
CA THR A 369 -15.11 6.44 -14.62
C THR A 369 -16.51 6.89 -14.99
N VAL A 370 -17.54 6.34 -14.33
CA VAL A 370 -18.92 6.83 -14.50
C VAL A 370 -19.18 7.95 -13.50
N PHE A 371 -19.40 9.16 -14.02
CA PHE A 371 -19.80 10.35 -13.26
C PHE A 371 -21.29 10.31 -12.92
N ALA A 372 -21.66 10.48 -11.64
CA ALA A 372 -22.42 11.64 -11.15
C ALA A 372 -22.82 11.46 -9.67
N LYS A 373 -22.34 12.39 -8.82
CA LYS A 373 -22.84 12.65 -7.45
C LYS A 373 -22.88 11.45 -6.49
N ARG A 374 -21.72 10.88 -6.16
CA ARG A 374 -21.30 10.43 -4.81
C ARG A 374 -20.09 9.50 -4.95
N LYS A 375 -19.08 9.76 -4.13
CA LYS A 375 -18.01 8.88 -3.60
C LYS A 375 -17.46 7.78 -4.55
N VAL A 376 -16.18 7.94 -4.87
CA VAL A 376 -15.16 6.91 -5.21
C VAL A 376 -15.71 5.47 -5.24
N CYS A 377 -15.83 4.90 -6.44
CA CYS A 377 -16.00 3.46 -6.63
C CYS A 377 -14.74 2.89 -7.29
N GLN A 378 -14.13 1.92 -6.60
CA GLN A 378 -13.01 1.12 -7.06
C GLN A 378 -13.59 -0.22 -7.52
N PHE A 379 -13.47 -0.55 -8.80
CA PHE A 379 -13.81 -1.89 -9.32
C PHE A 379 -12.58 -2.49 -10.01
N ARG A 380 -12.25 -3.72 -9.65
CA ARG A 380 -11.17 -4.54 -10.23
C ARG A 380 -11.79 -5.66 -11.04
N HIS A 381 -11.67 -5.62 -12.36
CA HIS A 381 -11.82 -6.81 -13.20
C HIS A 381 -10.83 -6.74 -14.36
N SER A 382 -10.24 -7.91 -14.69
CA SER A 382 -9.22 -8.07 -15.72
C SER A 382 -9.85 -8.72 -16.96
N CYS A 383 -9.59 -8.19 -18.14
CA CYS A 383 -10.09 -8.71 -19.42
C CYS A 383 -8.92 -9.13 -20.32
N PHE A 384 -9.07 -10.15 -21.16
CA PHE A 384 -7.94 -10.70 -21.93
C PHE A 384 -8.24 -10.85 -23.41
N ILE A 385 -7.32 -10.40 -24.29
CA ILE A 385 -7.42 -10.50 -25.77
C ILE A 385 -6.27 -11.37 -26.32
N ARG A 386 -6.58 -12.29 -27.25
CA ARG A 386 -5.62 -13.24 -27.86
C ARG A 386 -4.83 -12.63 -29.03
N ARG A 387 -3.50 -12.74 -29.04
CA ARG A 387 -2.53 -12.18 -30.03
C ARG A 387 -2.63 -12.85 -31.40
N ASP A 388 -2.83 -12.04 -32.44
CA ASP A 388 -2.21 -12.21 -33.77
C ASP A 388 -2.21 -10.86 -34.53
N ARG A 389 -1.02 -10.38 -34.89
CA ARG A 389 -0.66 -9.16 -35.65
C ARG A 389 -0.92 -7.79 -35.00
N CYS A 390 -0.13 -6.80 -35.46
CA CYS A 390 -0.08 -5.36 -35.10
C CYS A 390 -1.42 -4.64 -34.90
N TYR A 391 -2.53 -5.21 -35.37
CA TYR A 391 -3.88 -4.64 -35.32
C TYR A 391 -4.44 -4.49 -33.89
N GLN A 392 -3.88 -5.18 -32.89
CA GLN A 392 -4.41 -5.20 -31.52
C GLN A 392 -3.98 -4.02 -30.64
N CYS A 393 -2.79 -3.43 -30.88
CA CYS A 393 -2.39 -2.18 -30.22
C CYS A 393 -3.34 -1.01 -30.55
N ILE A 394 -4.17 -1.17 -31.58
CA ILE A 394 -5.08 -0.12 -32.02
C ILE A 394 -6.50 -0.38 -31.52
N LEU A 395 -6.96 -1.64 -31.44
CA LEU A 395 -8.21 -1.95 -30.73
C LEU A 395 -8.12 -1.48 -29.28
N PHE A 396 -6.92 -1.59 -28.68
CA PHE A 396 -6.53 -1.00 -27.41
C PHE A 396 -6.78 0.52 -27.34
N VAL A 397 -6.37 1.30 -28.35
CA VAL A 397 -6.61 2.75 -28.39
C VAL A 397 -8.06 3.09 -28.64
N VAL A 398 -8.78 2.34 -29.46
CA VAL A 398 -10.21 2.58 -29.70
C VAL A 398 -10.97 2.40 -28.38
N ILE A 399 -10.80 1.28 -27.66
CA ILE A 399 -11.45 1.03 -26.36
C ILE A 399 -11.05 2.08 -25.31
N PHE A 400 -9.78 2.50 -25.24
CA PHE A 400 -9.34 3.52 -24.28
C PHE A 400 -9.87 4.93 -24.62
N THR A 401 -10.03 5.27 -25.90
CA THR A 401 -10.62 6.55 -26.34
C THR A 401 -12.12 6.64 -26.04
N LEU A 402 -12.79 5.50 -25.91
CA LEU A 402 -14.22 5.42 -25.60
C LEU A 402 -14.54 5.82 -24.16
N THR A 403 -13.60 5.59 -23.24
CA THR A 403 -13.72 5.98 -21.83
C THR A 403 -13.38 7.46 -21.59
N ILE A 404 -12.57 8.08 -22.46
CA ILE A 404 -11.95 9.41 -22.23
C ILE A 404 -12.67 10.56 -22.97
N ARG A 405 -13.81 10.31 -23.64
CA ARG A 405 -14.40 11.27 -24.59
C ARG A 405 -15.00 12.57 -24.00
N ARG A 406 -14.73 12.92 -22.74
CA ARG A 406 -14.93 14.27 -22.20
C ARG A 406 -13.83 14.66 -21.22
N PHE A 407 -12.70 15.17 -21.70
CA PHE A 407 -12.00 16.29 -21.05
C PHE A 407 -11.21 17.08 -22.10
N TYR A 408 -11.45 18.39 -22.11
CA TYR A 408 -10.65 19.36 -22.83
C TYR A 408 -9.31 19.52 -22.11
N ILE A 409 -8.24 19.62 -22.88
CA ILE A 409 -6.89 19.94 -22.45
C ILE A 409 -6.83 21.43 -22.14
N PHE A 410 -6.46 21.79 -20.91
CA PHE A 410 -5.55 22.88 -20.59
C PHE A 410 -4.67 22.46 -19.42
#